data_AF-U3GK46-F1
#
_entry.id   AF-U3GK46-F1
#
_cell.length_a   1.000
_cell.length_b   1.000
_cell.length_c   1.000
_cell.angle_alpha   90.00
_cell.angle_beta   90.00
_cell.angle_gamma   90.00
#
_symmetry.space_group_name_H-M   'P 1'
#
loop_
_entity.id
_entity.type
_entity.pdbx_description
1 polymer ?
#
loop_
_entity_poly.entity_id
_entity_poly.type
_entity_poly.pdbx_seq_one_letter_code
_entity_poly.pdbx_strand_id
1 'polypeptide(L)'
;MNMLNSQMAAAYKNQQIMTASPEQLTLLLYNGALRFLAESILALEKGEMEKSHKANLRVQAIVREFMVTLDMNYELSQNWAALYEYIENCLIEGNIKKDVQQLNNAKTILEEMRNTWQEAMKQAQQSKLAVR
;
A
#
# COMPACT_ATOMS: atom_id res chain seq x y z
N MET A 1 6.85 -29.11 -0.26
CA MET A 1 5.77 -28.11 -0.44
C MET A 1 5.82 -27.65 -1.89
N ASN A 2 4.93 -28.20 -2.73
CA ASN A 2 5.15 -28.35 -4.18
C ASN A 2 4.90 -27.08 -5.01
N MET A 3 5.69 -26.91 -6.08
CA MET A 3 5.54 -25.89 -7.13
C MET A 3 4.09 -25.75 -7.65
N LEU A 4 3.32 -26.86 -7.71
CA LEU A 4 1.93 -26.87 -8.13
C LEU A 4 1.03 -25.99 -7.24
N ASN A 5 1.28 -25.95 -5.93
CA ASN A 5 0.52 -25.15 -4.98
C ASN A 5 0.83 -23.64 -5.14
N SER A 6 2.08 -23.31 -5.50
CA SER A 6 2.49 -21.93 -5.79
C SER A 6 1.91 -21.39 -7.11
N GLN A 7 1.80 -22.25 -8.14
CA GLN A 7 1.17 -21.88 -9.41
C GLN A 7 -0.33 -21.67 -9.26
N MET A 8 -1.02 -22.53 -8.49
CA MET A 8 -2.44 -22.31 -8.16
C MET A 8 -2.65 -21.02 -7.37
N ALA A 9 -1.85 -20.75 -6.33
CA ALA A 9 -1.94 -19.50 -5.57
C ALA A 9 -1.70 -18.25 -6.44
N ALA A 10 -0.77 -18.31 -7.39
CA ALA A 10 -0.54 -17.24 -8.35
C ALA A 10 -1.73 -17.03 -9.30
N ALA A 11 -2.34 -18.11 -9.80
CA ALA A 11 -3.52 -18.05 -10.65
C ALA A 11 -4.73 -17.41 -9.91
N TYR A 12 -4.97 -17.81 -8.66
CA TYR A 12 -6.03 -17.21 -7.83
C TYR A 12 -5.81 -15.70 -7.60
N LYS A 13 -4.57 -15.30 -7.30
CA LYS A 13 -4.24 -13.88 -7.12
C LYS A 13 -4.44 -13.08 -8.41
N ASN A 14 -4.05 -13.63 -9.56
CA ASN A 14 -4.28 -12.99 -10.85
C ASN A 14 -5.76 -12.84 -11.15
N GLN A 15 -6.56 -13.88 -10.91
CA GLN A 15 -8.00 -13.80 -11.11
C GLN A 15 -8.64 -12.74 -10.21
N GLN A 16 -8.24 -12.69 -8.93
CA GLN A 16 -8.70 -11.66 -7.99
C GLN A 16 -8.42 -10.24 -8.50
N ILE A 17 -7.22 -10.00 -9.07
CA ILE A 17 -6.86 -8.71 -9.65
C ILE A 17 -7.71 -8.41 -10.89
N MET A 18 -7.86 -9.38 -11.80
CA MET A 18 -8.58 -9.19 -13.07
C MET A 18 -10.08 -8.92 -12.90
N THR A 19 -10.68 -9.37 -11.78
CA THR A 19 -12.10 -9.17 -11.49
C THR A 19 -12.36 -8.11 -10.42
N ALA A 20 -11.31 -7.49 -9.87
CA ALA A 20 -11.45 -6.48 -8.83
C ALA A 20 -12.05 -5.18 -9.39
N SER A 21 -12.96 -4.57 -8.64
CA SER A 21 -13.39 -3.20 -8.93
C SER A 21 -12.25 -2.20 -8.69
N PRO A 22 -12.30 -0.98 -9.26
CA PRO A 22 -11.26 0.04 -9.04
C PRO A 22 -10.96 0.29 -7.55
N GLU A 23 -11.99 0.38 -6.72
CA GLU A 23 -11.82 0.57 -5.27
C GLU A 23 -11.15 -0.61 -4.58
N GLN A 24 -11.38 -1.85 -5.06
CA GLN A 24 -10.70 -3.05 -4.59
C GLN A 24 -9.24 -3.10 -5.04
N LEU A 25 -8.92 -2.62 -6.25
CA LEU A 25 -7.54 -2.50 -6.73
C LEU A 25 -6.74 -1.54 -5.85
N THR A 26 -7.30 -0.39 -5.49
CA THR A 26 -6.68 0.55 -4.54
C THR A 26 -6.42 -0.12 -3.19
N LEU A 27 -7.38 -0.86 -2.65
CA LEU A 27 -7.21 -1.61 -1.40
C LEU A 27 -6.10 -2.68 -1.51
N LEU A 28 -6.02 -3.38 -2.64
CA LEU A 28 -4.95 -4.36 -2.90
C LEU A 28 -3.57 -3.70 -2.98
N LEU A 29 -3.47 -2.51 -3.56
CA LEU A 29 -2.23 -1.73 -3.57
C LEU A 29 -1.80 -1.35 -2.16
N TYR A 30 -2.70 -0.85 -1.31
CA TYR A 30 -2.39 -0.54 0.10
C TYR A 30 -1.88 -1.78 0.85
N ASN A 31 -2.58 -2.92 0.71
CA ASN A 31 -2.15 -4.18 1.32
C ASN A 31 -0.77 -4.63 0.80
N GLY A 32 -0.51 -4.42 -0.49
CA GLY A 32 0.79 -4.66 -1.11
C GLY A 32 1.89 -3.78 -0.51
N ALA A 33 1.64 -2.48 -0.38
CA ALA A 33 2.56 -1.51 0.20
C ALA A 33 2.91 -1.87 1.65
N LEU A 34 1.90 -2.14 2.48
CA LEU A 34 2.10 -2.53 3.89
C LEU A 34 2.90 -3.82 4.04
N ARG A 35 2.63 -4.82 3.17
CA ARG A 35 3.41 -6.07 3.17
C ARG A 35 4.87 -5.83 2.81
N PHE A 36 5.15 -5.04 1.77
CA PHE A 36 6.53 -4.71 1.39
C PHE A 36 7.23 -3.85 2.44
N LEU A 37 6.51 -2.95 3.10
CA LEU A 37 7.07 -2.12 4.15
C LEU A 37 7.43 -2.95 5.39
N ALA A 38 6.58 -3.89 5.78
CA ALA A 38 6.91 -4.86 6.83
C ALA A 38 8.14 -5.73 6.46
N GLU A 39 8.24 -6.17 5.20
CA GLU A 39 9.41 -6.88 4.68
C GLU A 39 10.67 -6.00 4.73
N SER A 40 10.56 -4.73 4.37
CA SER A 40 11.65 -3.75 4.42
C SER A 40 12.17 -3.54 5.83
N ILE A 41 11.27 -3.37 6.81
CA ILE A 41 11.60 -3.17 8.23
C ILE A 41 12.28 -4.42 8.78
N LEU A 42 11.68 -5.60 8.59
CA LEU A 42 12.24 -6.86 9.10
C LEU A 42 13.61 -7.17 8.50
N ALA A 43 13.80 -6.92 7.20
CA ALA A 43 15.08 -7.09 6.54
C ALA A 43 16.13 -6.13 7.12
N LEU A 44 15.74 -4.88 7.42
CA LEU A 44 16.64 -3.89 8.00
C LEU A 44 17.09 -4.29 9.41
N GLU A 45 16.15 -4.74 10.26
CA GLU A 45 16.42 -5.24 11.61
C GLU A 45 17.36 -6.46 11.62
N LYS A 46 17.34 -7.26 10.55
CA LYS A 46 18.23 -8.41 10.35
C LYS A 46 19.58 -8.07 9.70
N GLY A 47 19.81 -6.80 9.35
CA GLY A 47 21.01 -6.38 8.62
C GLY A 47 21.00 -6.76 7.13
N GLU A 48 19.89 -7.23 6.59
CA GLU A 48 19.70 -7.60 5.18
C GLU A 48 19.46 -6.35 4.30
N MET A 49 20.47 -5.46 4.19
CA MET A 49 20.30 -4.12 3.62
C MET A 49 19.79 -4.10 2.17
N GLU A 50 20.29 -4.99 1.31
CA GLU A 50 19.87 -5.04 -0.10
C GLU A 50 18.40 -5.45 -0.24
N LYS A 51 17.97 -6.43 0.56
CA LYS A 51 16.58 -6.89 0.59
C LYS A 51 15.66 -5.80 1.13
N SER A 52 16.09 -5.12 2.20
CA SER A 52 15.36 -3.96 2.74
C SER A 52 15.18 -2.89 1.67
N HIS A 53 16.27 -2.52 0.98
CA HIS A 53 16.23 -1.53 -0.09
C HIS A 53 15.27 -1.92 -1.23
N LYS A 54 15.35 -3.17 -1.72
CA LYS A 54 14.47 -3.69 -2.78
C LYS A 54 13.00 -3.67 -2.35
N ALA A 55 12.70 -4.06 -1.12
CA ALA A 55 11.33 -4.03 -0.59
C ALA A 55 10.83 -2.58 -0.47
N ASN A 56 11.64 -1.67 0.09
CA ASN A 56 11.32 -0.25 0.22
C ASN A 56 11.00 0.41 -1.13
N LEU A 57 11.80 0.17 -2.18
CA LEU A 57 11.53 0.72 -3.52
C LEU A 57 10.18 0.28 -4.09
N ARG A 58 9.71 -0.92 -3.75
CA ARG A 58 8.38 -1.40 -4.16
C ARG A 58 7.26 -0.66 -3.41
N VAL A 59 7.48 -0.29 -2.15
CA VAL A 59 6.53 0.57 -1.41
C VAL A 59 6.48 1.95 -2.08
N GLN A 60 7.64 2.56 -2.36
CA GLN A 60 7.70 3.87 -3.01
C GLN A 60 7.02 3.89 -4.38
N ALA A 61 7.19 2.83 -5.19
CA ALA A 61 6.51 2.71 -6.48
C ALA A 61 4.97 2.73 -6.32
N ILE A 62 4.43 2.06 -5.30
CA ILE A 62 2.99 2.07 -5.02
C ILE A 62 2.54 3.44 -4.51
N VAL A 63 3.31 4.08 -3.64
CA VAL A 63 2.99 5.41 -3.11
C VAL A 63 2.95 6.45 -4.23
N ARG A 64 3.92 6.42 -5.15
CA ARG A 64 3.93 7.29 -6.34
C ARG A 64 2.74 7.00 -7.27
N GLU A 65 2.36 5.74 -7.45
CA GLU A 65 1.15 5.40 -8.20
C GLU A 65 -0.10 6.03 -7.58
N PHE A 66 -0.23 6.00 -6.25
CA PHE A 66 -1.34 6.66 -5.56
C PHE A 66 -1.35 8.17 -5.78
N MET A 67 -0.20 8.83 -5.79
CA MET A 67 -0.12 10.28 -6.08
C MET A 67 -0.56 10.60 -7.51
N VAL A 68 -0.08 9.83 -8.49
CA VAL A 68 -0.36 10.08 -9.91
C VAL A 68 -1.83 9.79 -10.26
N THR A 69 -2.46 8.84 -9.58
CA THR A 69 -3.84 8.41 -9.85
C THR A 69 -4.89 9.13 -8.99
N LEU A 70 -4.47 10.01 -8.08
CA LEU A 70 -5.38 10.76 -7.21
C LEU A 70 -6.16 11.81 -8.01
N ASP A 71 -7.49 11.77 -7.94
CA ASP A 71 -8.35 12.76 -8.59
C ASP A 71 -8.33 14.09 -7.82
N MET A 72 -7.63 15.08 -8.36
CA MET A 72 -7.43 16.38 -7.72
C MET A 72 -8.66 17.31 -7.80
N ASN A 73 -9.77 16.89 -8.42
CA ASN A 73 -11.01 17.67 -8.46
C ASN A 73 -11.75 17.71 -7.11
N TYR A 74 -11.35 16.87 -6.15
CA TYR A 74 -11.93 16.83 -4.80
C TYR A 74 -11.08 17.61 -3.80
N GLU A 75 -11.73 18.35 -2.91
CA GLU A 75 -11.05 19.13 -1.86
C GLU A 75 -10.18 18.25 -0.94
N LEU A 76 -10.66 17.05 -0.61
CA LEU A 76 -9.94 16.09 0.23
C LEU A 76 -8.61 15.63 -0.38
N SER A 77 -8.49 15.66 -1.71
CA SER A 77 -7.31 15.15 -2.42
C SER A 77 -6.05 15.92 -2.09
N GLN A 78 -6.14 17.20 -1.73
CA GLN A 78 -4.95 17.97 -1.32
C GLN A 78 -4.34 17.43 -0.03
N ASN A 79 -5.18 17.14 0.98
CA ASN A 79 -4.73 16.56 2.24
C ASN A 79 -4.20 15.13 2.03
N TRP A 80 -4.86 14.36 1.16
CA TRP A 80 -4.44 12.99 0.84
C TRP A 80 -3.09 12.94 0.12
N ALA A 81 -2.86 13.87 -0.82
CA ALA A 81 -1.59 14.03 -1.52
C ALA A 81 -0.45 14.39 -0.55
N ALA A 82 -0.68 15.31 0.38
CA ALA A 82 0.31 15.70 1.38
C ALA A 82 0.72 14.51 2.29
N LEU A 83 -0.23 13.64 2.64
CA LEU A 83 0.09 12.41 3.38
C LEU A 83 0.94 11.45 2.56
N TYR A 84 0.64 11.25 1.28
CA TYR A 84 1.49 10.43 0.41
C TYR A 84 2.90 11.02 0.27
N GLU A 85 3.03 12.35 0.16
CA GLU A 85 4.33 13.02 0.06
C GLU A 85 5.16 12.81 1.34
N TYR A 86 4.52 12.96 2.49
CA TYR A 86 5.16 12.66 3.77
C TYR A 86 5.58 11.19 3.87
N ILE A 87 4.72 10.25 3.47
CA ILE A 87 5.05 8.82 3.42
C ILE A 87 6.26 8.57 2.52
N GLU A 88 6.30 9.15 1.31
CA GLU A 88 7.42 8.98 0.39
C GLU A 88 8.73 9.48 1.00
N ASN A 89 8.70 10.66 1.64
CA ASN A 89 9.86 11.21 2.35
C ASN A 89 10.34 10.27 3.46
N CYS A 90 9.44 9.76 4.31
CA CYS A 90 9.80 8.77 5.34
C CYS A 90 10.40 7.49 4.75
N LEU A 91 9.88 7.00 3.62
CA LEU A 91 10.40 5.81 2.95
C LEU A 91 11.81 6.04 2.39
N ILE A 92 12.07 7.19 1.77
CA ILE A 92 13.38 7.57 1.24
C ILE A 92 14.38 7.73 2.38
N GLU A 93 14.04 8.51 3.40
CA GLU A 93 14.90 8.77 4.57
C GLU A 93 15.20 7.48 5.33
N GLY A 94 14.18 6.66 5.60
CA GLY A 94 14.35 5.37 6.27
C GLY A 94 15.26 4.41 5.48
N ASN A 95 15.19 4.44 4.15
CA ASN A 95 16.04 3.60 3.30
C ASN A 95 17.49 4.11 3.23
N ILE A 96 17.70 5.42 3.08
CA ILE A 96 19.04 6.01 2.98
C ILE A 96 19.77 5.93 4.33
N LYS A 97 19.12 6.38 5.40
CA LYS A 97 19.71 6.46 6.75
C LYS A 97 19.62 5.16 7.53
N LYS A 98 18.96 4.13 6.99
CA LYS A 98 18.69 2.87 7.69
C LYS A 98 17.91 3.10 8.99
N ASP A 99 16.98 4.05 8.95
CA ASP A 99 16.16 4.48 10.07
C ASP A 99 14.84 3.71 10.10
N VAL A 100 14.74 2.72 10.99
CA VAL A 100 13.53 1.91 11.20
C VAL A 100 12.36 2.77 11.70
N GLN A 101 12.60 3.84 12.46
CA GLN A 101 11.53 4.70 12.96
C GLN A 101 10.84 5.44 11.82
N GLN A 102 11.61 5.92 10.83
CA GLN A 102 11.02 6.54 9.64
C GLN A 102 10.13 5.55 8.85
N LEU A 103 10.58 4.30 8.71
CA LEU A 103 9.76 3.27 8.06
C LEU A 103 8.49 2.95 8.86
N ASN A 104 8.56 2.96 10.19
CA ASN A 104 7.39 2.79 11.05
C ASN A 104 6.43 3.98 10.96
N ASN A 105 6.92 5.22 10.86
CA ASN A 105 6.06 6.39 10.66
C ASN A 105 5.28 6.29 9.34
N ALA A 106 5.96 5.93 8.24
CA ALA A 106 5.31 5.66 6.95
C ALA A 106 4.26 4.55 7.07
N LYS A 107 4.58 3.48 7.82
CA LYS A 107 3.69 2.34 8.02
C LYS A 107 2.41 2.73 8.73
N THR A 108 2.51 3.47 9.84
CA THR A 108 1.34 3.92 10.62
C THR A 108 0.36 4.69 9.74
N ILE A 109 0.84 5.66 8.97
CA ILE A 109 -0.03 6.49 8.11
C ILE A 109 -0.63 5.64 6.98
N LEU A 110 0.16 4.77 6.34
CA LEU A 110 -0.38 3.85 5.33
C LEU A 110 -1.45 2.91 5.89
N GLU A 111 -1.31 2.44 7.13
CA GLU A 111 -2.31 1.60 7.80
C GLU A 111 -3.61 2.38 8.05
N GLU A 112 -3.53 3.62 8.54
CA GLU A 112 -4.68 4.49 8.76
C GLU A 112 -5.40 4.84 7.45
N MET A 113 -4.65 5.19 6.40
CA MET A 113 -5.22 5.49 5.07
C MET A 113 -5.91 4.26 4.47
N ARG A 114 -5.30 3.07 4.58
CA ARG A 114 -5.91 1.80 4.15
C ARG A 114 -7.20 1.52 4.91
N ASN A 115 -7.21 1.69 6.23
CA ASN A 115 -8.38 1.45 7.06
C ASN A 115 -9.52 2.42 6.70
N THR A 116 -9.19 3.70 6.52
CA THR A 116 -10.15 4.73 6.09
C THR A 116 -10.74 4.40 4.73
N TRP A 117 -9.92 3.99 3.76
CA TRP A 117 -10.39 3.57 2.43
C TRP A 117 -11.32 2.36 2.52
N GLN A 118 -10.95 1.36 3.31
CA GLN A 118 -11.76 0.16 3.51
C GLN A 118 -13.13 0.49 4.13
N GLU A 119 -13.17 1.45 5.05
CA GLU A 119 -14.43 1.90 5.66
C GLU A 119 -15.30 2.68 4.67
N ALA A 120 -14.71 3.57 3.88
CA ALA A 120 -15.41 4.29 2.81
C ALA A 120 -16.05 3.32 1.79
N MET A 121 -15.35 2.25 1.41
CA MET A 121 -15.90 1.20 0.55
C MET A 121 -17.14 0.53 1.14
N LYS A 122 -17.13 0.22 2.45
CA LYS A 122 -18.30 -0.39 3.13
C LYS A 122 -19.48 0.56 3.13
N GLN A 123 -19.25 1.84 3.46
CA GLN A 123 -20.31 2.85 3.47
C GLN A 123 -20.92 3.03 2.07
N ALA A 124 -20.08 3.15 1.04
CA ALA A 124 -20.54 3.26 -0.35
C ALA A 124 -21.39 2.04 -0.77
N GLN A 125 -21.01 0.84 -0.35
CA GLN A 125 -21.79 -0.37 -0.63
C GLN A 125 -23.14 -0.37 0.11
N GLN A 126 -23.18 0.07 1.37
CA GLN A 126 -24.43 0.18 2.13
C GLN A 126 -25.37 1.21 1.51
N SER A 127 -24.86 2.38 1.11
CA SER A 127 -25.65 3.41 0.43
C SER A 127 -26.24 2.88 -0.89
N LYS A 128 -25.47 2.12 -1.69
CA LYS A 128 -25.98 1.48 -2.92
C LYS A 128 -27.11 0.50 -2.66
N LEU A 129 -27.10 -0.20 -1.53
CA LEU A 129 -28.15 -1.17 -1.16
C LEU A 129 -29.41 -0.47 -0.62
N ALA A 130 -29.26 0.64 0.11
CA ALA A 130 -30.39 1.37 0.68
C ALA A 130 -31.20 2.18 -0.35
N VAL A 131 -30.62 2.47 -1.51
CA VAL A 131 -31.27 3.21 -2.62
C VAL A 131 -31.89 2.26 -3.66
N ARG A 132 -31.72 0.94 -3.49
CA ARG A 132 -32.38 -0.10 -4.29
C ARG A 132 -33.65 -0.59 -3.61
#